data_AF-A0A223E1B4-F1
#
_entry.id   AF-A0A223E1B4-F1
#
_cell.length_a   1.000
_cell.length_b   1.000
_cell.length_c   1.000
_cell.angle_alpha   90.00
_cell.angle_beta   90.00
_cell.angle_gamma   90.00
#
_symmetry.space_group_name_H-M   'P 1'
#
loop_
_entity.id
_entity.type
_entity.pdbx_description
1 polymer ?
#
loop_
_entity_poly.entity_id
_entity_poly.type
_entity_poly.pdbx_seq_one_letter_code
_entity_poly.pdbx_strand_id
1 'polypeptide(L)'
;MSKNLSQYPWATFRKTKTGVKRLTILTSYFYLTAKEIADLYCCRWKIEIFFNWMKQHLKSKTFYGKSQNEVYNKIWIACLQALIQMKYRHEKEVSSMYKGA
;
A
#
# COMPACT_ATOMS: atom_id res chain seq x y z
N MET A 1 26.28 2.86 20.10
CA MET A 1 25.67 1.66 20.74
C MET A 1 25.02 0.79 19.67
N SER A 2 25.76 -0.18 19.15
CA SER A 2 25.25 -1.17 18.18
C SER A 2 24.33 -2.14 18.92
N LYS A 3 23.06 -2.23 18.52
CA LYS A 3 22.12 -3.20 19.10
C LYS A 3 22.33 -4.54 18.41
N ASN A 4 22.57 -5.58 19.20
CA ASN A 4 22.73 -6.93 18.69
C ASN A 4 21.38 -7.45 18.16
N LEU A 5 21.29 -7.65 16.86
CA LEU A 5 20.08 -8.08 16.16
C LEU A 5 19.78 -9.57 16.37
N SER A 6 20.72 -10.37 16.89
CA SER A 6 20.51 -11.81 17.15
C SER A 6 19.55 -12.07 18.32
N GLN A 7 19.30 -11.07 19.17
CA GLN A 7 18.38 -11.18 20.30
C GLN A 7 16.91 -11.33 19.86
N TYR A 8 16.59 -11.01 18.60
CA TYR A 8 15.22 -11.03 18.08
C TYR A 8 15.11 -11.94 16.86
N PRO A 9 15.22 -13.28 17.02
CA PRO A 9 15.27 -14.24 15.92
C PRO A 9 13.97 -14.30 15.09
N TRP A 10 12.84 -13.83 15.64
CA TRP A 10 11.55 -13.75 14.97
C TRP A 10 11.33 -12.44 14.19
N ALA A 11 12.20 -11.44 14.35
CA ALA A 11 12.00 -10.11 13.81
C ALA A 11 12.83 -9.89 12.54
N THR A 12 12.15 -9.62 11.42
CA THR A 12 12.81 -9.26 10.16
C THR A 12 13.01 -7.74 10.10
N PHE A 13 14.26 -7.29 10.24
CA PHE A 13 14.61 -5.87 10.16
C PHE A 13 14.89 -5.44 8.71
N ARG A 14 14.12 -4.49 8.17
CA ARG A 14 14.50 -3.83 6.91
C ARG A 14 15.62 -2.82 7.18
N LYS A 15 16.78 -3.00 6.55
CA LYS A 15 17.86 -2.00 6.56
C LYS A 15 17.41 -0.77 5.76
N THR A 16 17.45 0.41 6.38
CA THR A 16 17.34 1.69 5.66
C THR A 16 18.73 2.29 5.45
N LYS A 17 18.87 3.27 4.54
CA LYS A 17 20.16 3.95 4.27
C LYS A 17 20.81 4.54 5.55
N THR A 18 20.04 4.77 6.60
CA THR A 18 20.46 5.33 7.89
C THR A 18 20.60 4.28 9.01
N GLY A 19 20.43 2.99 8.71
CA GLY A 19 20.56 1.88 9.67
C GLY A 19 19.23 1.20 10.02
N VAL A 20 19.23 0.46 11.14
CA VAL A 20 18.03 -0.22 11.67
C VAL A 20 17.34 0.70 12.67
N LYS A 21 16.18 1.24 12.29
CA LYS A 21 15.33 2.06 13.18
C LYS A 21 14.34 1.17 13.91
N ARG A 22 14.29 1.27 15.24
CA ARG A 22 13.25 0.59 16.03
C ARG A 22 11.92 1.30 15.79
N LEU A 23 10.90 0.52 15.47
CA LEU A 23 9.53 0.99 15.30
C LEU A 23 8.72 0.55 16.52
N THR A 24 8.06 1.50 17.17
CA THR A 24 7.10 1.22 18.25
C THR A 24 5.69 1.39 17.69
N ILE A 25 4.90 0.32 17.73
CA ILE A 25 3.52 0.30 17.24
C ILE A 25 2.60 0.15 18.46
N LEU A 26 1.62 1.05 18.59
CA LEU A 26 0.54 0.92 19.55
C LEU A 26 -0.68 0.35 18.83
N THR A 27 -1.28 -0.70 19.38
CA THR A 27 -2.44 -1.37 18.79
C THR A 27 -3.40 -1.82 19.89
N SER A 28 -4.71 -1.76 19.60
CA SER A 28 -5.76 -2.37 20.44
C SER A 28 -5.98 -3.85 20.11
N TYR A 29 -5.34 -4.37 19.07
CA TYR A 29 -5.48 -5.75 18.61
C TYR A 29 -4.51 -6.68 19.35
N PHE A 30 -4.88 -7.10 20.57
CA PHE A 30 -4.06 -7.97 21.42
C PHE A 30 -4.08 -9.45 21.01
N TYR A 31 -5.02 -9.85 20.17
CA TYR A 31 -5.13 -11.23 19.67
C TYR A 31 -4.19 -11.51 18.48
N LEU A 32 -3.56 -10.48 17.93
CA LEU A 32 -2.60 -10.62 16.83
C LEU A 32 -1.18 -10.76 17.36
N THR A 33 -0.40 -11.60 16.71
CA THR A 33 1.03 -11.72 16.97
C THR A 33 1.77 -10.45 16.55
N ALA A 34 2.93 -10.20 17.16
CA ALA A 34 3.78 -9.06 16.81
C ALA A 34 4.16 -9.04 15.31
N LYS A 35 4.28 -10.22 14.69
CA LYS A 35 4.53 -10.37 13.26
C LYS A 35 3.34 -9.89 12.42
N GLU A 36 2.13 -10.32 12.74
CA GLU A 36 0.91 -9.88 12.03
C GLU A 36 0.69 -8.38 12.16
N ILE A 37 0.94 -7.81 13.34
CA ILE A 37 0.87 -6.35 13.56
C ILE A 37 1.92 -5.63 12.71
N ALA A 38 3.14 -6.16 12.62
CA ALA A 38 4.18 -5.61 11.76
C ALA A 38 3.82 -5.70 10.26
N ASP A 39 3.22 -6.81 9.82
CA ASP A 39 2.77 -7.01 8.45
C ASP A 39 1.61 -6.07 8.09
N LEU A 40 0.65 -5.88 9.00
CA LEU A 40 -0.41 -4.87 8.86
C LEU A 40 0.18 -3.45 8.78
N TYR A 41 1.16 -3.12 9.61
CA TYR A 41 1.84 -1.84 9.53
C TYR A 41 2.62 -1.67 8.21
N CYS A 42 3.17 -2.75 7.65
CA CYS A 42 3.79 -2.70 6.32
C CYS A 42 2.76 -2.36 5.23
N CYS A 43 1.52 -2.82 5.35
CA CYS A 43 0.44 -2.44 4.44
C CYS A 43 0.13 -0.94 4.47
N ARG A 44 0.49 -0.20 5.53
CA ARG A 44 0.39 1.28 5.57
C ARG A 44 1.11 1.92 4.39
N TRP A 45 2.24 1.38 3.93
CA TRP A 45 2.97 1.94 2.79
C TRP A 45 2.20 1.81 1.47
N LYS A 46 1.32 0.82 1.34
CA LYS A 46 0.50 0.64 0.13
C LYS A 46 -0.41 1.84 -0.11
N ILE A 47 -0.86 2.52 0.95
CA ILE A 47 -1.68 3.74 0.80
C ILE A 47 -0.88 4.90 0.22
N GLU A 48 0.39 5.05 0.61
CA GLU A 48 1.27 6.10 0.08
C GLU A 48 1.57 5.86 -1.40
N ILE A 49 1.82 4.60 -1.77
CA ILE A 49 2.00 4.19 -3.17
C ILE A 49 0.73 4.47 -3.98
N PHE A 50 -0.44 4.16 -3.43
CA PHE A 50 -1.73 4.46 -4.05
C PHE A 50 -1.92 5.97 -4.27
N PHE A 51 -1.66 6.81 -3.27
CA PHE A 51 -1.75 8.26 -3.42
C PHE A 51 -0.71 8.82 -4.40
N ASN A 52 0.49 8.26 -4.42
CA ASN A 52 1.52 8.65 -5.38
C ASN A 52 1.10 8.29 -6.82
N TRP A 53 0.59 7.08 -7.01
CA TRP A 53 0.00 6.64 -8.28
C TRP A 53 -1.16 7.54 -8.70
N MET A 54 -2.10 7.83 -7.81
CA MET A 54 -3.22 8.73 -8.10
C MET A 54 -2.73 10.10 -8.57
N LYS A 55 -1.78 10.72 -7.85
CA LYS A 55 -1.19 12.01 -8.27
C LYS A 55 -0.49 11.96 -9.63
N GLN A 56 0.07 10.81 -10.02
CA GLN A 56 0.72 10.62 -11.33
C GLN A 56 -0.31 10.44 -12.45
N HIS A 57 -1.34 9.64 -12.22
CA HIS A 57 -2.34 9.28 -13.22
C HIS A 57 -3.49 10.30 -13.34
N LEU A 58 -3.73 11.13 -12.31
CA LEU A 58 -4.67 12.25 -12.34
C LEU A 58 -4.11 13.51 -13.00
N LYS A 59 -2.91 13.48 -13.61
CA LYS A 59 -2.37 14.60 -14.41
C LYS A 59 -3.14 14.71 -15.72
N SER A 60 -4.40 15.15 -15.66
CA SER A 60 -5.17 15.44 -16.86
C SER A 60 -4.57 16.67 -17.54
N LYS A 61 -4.16 16.51 -18.81
CA LYS A 61 -3.58 17.58 -19.64
C LYS A 61 -4.55 18.73 -19.92
N THR A 62 -5.86 18.55 -19.71
CA THR A 62 -6.86 19.60 -19.95
C THR A 62 -8.10 19.36 -19.09
N PHE A 63 -8.49 20.35 -18.29
CA PHE A 63 -9.81 20.40 -17.67
C PHE A 63 -10.80 20.85 -18.75
N TYR A 64 -11.79 20.00 -19.08
CA TYR A 64 -12.82 20.33 -20.09
C TYR A 64 -13.81 21.41 -19.59
N GLY A 65 -13.75 21.75 -18.30
CA GLY A 65 -14.42 22.86 -17.66
C GLY A 65 -13.85 23.09 -16.25
N LYS A 66 -14.13 24.26 -15.69
CA LYS A 66 -13.58 24.73 -14.39
C LYS A 66 -14.55 24.54 -13.23
N SER A 67 -15.70 23.89 -13.44
CA SER A 67 -16.69 23.74 -12.38
C SER A 67 -16.24 22.73 -11.32
N GLN A 68 -16.61 22.99 -10.07
CA GLN A 68 -16.23 22.15 -8.93
C GLN A 68 -16.72 20.70 -9.11
N ASN A 69 -17.91 20.49 -9.69
CA ASN A 69 -18.46 19.16 -9.97
C ASN A 69 -17.63 18.37 -10.99
N GLU A 70 -17.09 19.03 -12.02
CA GLU A 70 -16.25 18.34 -13.01
C GLU A 70 -14.94 17.83 -12.40
N VAL A 71 -14.37 18.57 -11.45
CA VAL A 71 -13.18 18.14 -10.71
C VAL A 71 -13.51 16.93 -9.84
N TYR A 72 -14.61 16.96 -9.09
CA TYR A 72 -15.03 15.82 -8.28
C TYR A 72 -15.33 14.58 -9.14
N ASN A 73 -16.05 14.74 -10.24
CA ASN A 73 -16.37 13.63 -11.14
C ASN A 73 -15.11 12.97 -11.72
N LYS A 74 -14.08 13.75 -12.07
CA LYS A 74 -12.80 13.21 -12.53
C LYS A 74 -12.08 12.41 -11.46
N ILE A 75 -12.10 12.88 -10.22
CA ILE A 75 -11.50 12.14 -9.09
C ILE A 75 -12.26 10.83 -8.87
N TRP A 76 -13.59 10.86 -8.87
CA TRP A 76 -14.42 9.66 -8.72
C TRP A 76 -14.17 8.63 -9.83
N ILE A 77 -14.11 9.07 -11.10
CA ILE A 77 -13.83 8.19 -12.24
C ILE A 77 -12.43 7.57 -12.12
N ALA A 78 -11.41 8.33 -11.72
CA ALA A 78 -10.06 7.80 -11.53
C ALA A 78 -9.99 6.76 -10.40
N CYS A 79 -10.70 6.98 -9.29
CA CYS A 79 -10.79 6.01 -8.21
C CYS A 79 -11.50 4.72 -8.66
N LEU A 80 -12.62 4.84 -9.38
CA LEU A 80 -13.35 3.69 -9.93
C LEU A 80 -12.48 2.90 -10.92
N GLN A 81 -11.79 3.59 -11.82
CA GLN A 81 -10.88 2.96 -12.78
C GLN A 81 -9.74 2.21 -12.08
N ALA A 82 -9.17 2.79 -11.01
CA ALA A 82 -8.14 2.13 -10.21
C ALA A 82 -8.65 0.84 -9.57
N LEU A 83 -9.86 0.87 -8.98
CA LEU A 83 -10.48 -0.31 -8.36
C LEU A 83 -10.76 -1.41 -9.39
N ILE A 84 -11.29 -1.05 -10.56
CA ILE A 84 -11.55 -2.00 -11.65
C ILE A 84 -10.24 -2.63 -12.14
N GLN A 85 -9.18 -1.84 -12.32
CA GLN A 85 -7.87 -2.37 -12.72
C GLN A 85 -7.28 -3.31 -11.68
N MET A 86 -7.40 -2.99 -10.39
CA MET A 86 -6.94 -3.85 -9.29
C MET A 86 -7.71 -5.16 -9.26
N LYS A 87 -9.04 -5.12 -9.39
CA LYS A 87 -9.88 -6.32 -9.46
C LYS A 87 -9.53 -7.19 -10.67
N TYR A 88 -9.40 -6.58 -11.84
CA TYR A 88 -9.05 -7.30 -13.07
C TYR A 88 -7.67 -7.96 -12.97
N ARG A 89 -6.68 -7.28 -12.38
CA ARG A 89 -5.36 -7.86 -12.13
C ARG A 89 -5.45 -9.08 -11.21
N HIS A 90 -6.18 -8.97 -10.11
CA HIS A 90 -6.38 -10.06 -9.16
C HIS A 90 -7.06 -11.27 -9.83
N GLU A 91 -8.10 -11.06 -10.62
CA GLU A 91 -8.79 -12.14 -11.35
C GLU A 91 -7.87 -12.84 -12.36
N LYS A 92 -6.98 -12.10 -13.03
CA LYS A 92 -5.99 -12.67 -13.95
C LYS A 92 -4.96 -13.55 -13.23
N GLU A 93 -4.44 -13.09 -12.10
CA GLU A 93 -3.49 -13.83 -11.27
C GLU A 93 -4.11 -15.12 -10.72
N VAL A 94 -5.37 -15.05 -10.27
CA VAL A 94 -6.12 -16.22 -9.81
C VAL A 94 -6.37 -17.20 -10.97
N SER A 95 -6.80 -16.71 -12.14
CA SER A 95 -7.06 -17.56 -13.31
C SER A 95 -5.79 -18.24 -13.85
N SER A 96 -4.62 -17.60 -13.75
CA SER A 96 -3.37 -18.24 -14.18
C SER A 96 -2.90 -19.35 -13.22
N MET A 97 -3.21 -19.25 -11.92
CA MET A 97 -2.92 -20.34 -10.97
C MET A 97 -3.74 -21.60 -11.27
N TYR A 98 -5.02 -21.46 -11.61
CA TYR A 98 -5.87 -22.60 -11.94
C TYR A 98 -5.62 -23.22 -13.33
N LYS A 99 -4.94 -22.51 -14.23
CA LYS A 99 -4.54 -23.04 -15.56
C LYS A 99 -3.14 -23.66 -15.58
N GLY A 100 -2.38 -23.53 -14.48
CA GLY A 100 -1.03 -24.06 -14.34
C GLY A 100 -0.91 -25.30 -13.45
N ALA A 101 -2.04 -25.87 -13.01
CA ALA A 101 -2.16 -27.14 -12.30
C ALA A 101 -2.89 -28.15 -13.19
#